data_AF-A0A8T5ILC7-F1
#
_entry.id   AF-A0A8T5ILC7-F1
#
_cell.length_a   1.000
_cell.length_b   1.000
_cell.length_c   1.000
_cell.angle_alpha   90.00
_cell.angle_beta   90.00
_cell.angle_gamma   90.00
#
_symmetry.space_group_name_H-M   'P 1'
#
loop_
_entity.id
_entity.type
_entity.pdbx_description
1 polymer ?
#
loop_
_entity_poly.entity_id
_entity_poly.type
_entity_poly.pdbx_seq_one_letter_code
_entity_poly.pdbx_strand_id
1 'polypeptide(L)'
;MTKIILATSSPYRHEAFKQLNIPFSVEASNINEQFENRPTNPEELCLLLAKLKAEEVARNKSEGITIGFDTIAYHNNQILEKPKSREEAFNRLINISDDQVQYFTGIHIINFENKQILSKVNKSILNIRKISENEINKYLDEDPNFNTFAIGFDTLNNYSSTFIKNIIGSYNNVLRGIPTEEVIELLQDTGFRIKSQEQKRISNFFRNQERQKITICGSIAFFKEMSEAKEELELLGHEVQMPPTHIRNEEGEMIPVMEYYQIRKAASDDMAWIWEKKQEAMRLHFDKIQNSDSVLILNYTKKEIKDYIGANTLMEMGLAFHLNKPIFLLNNIPEISYKEEILGMKPLQI
;
A
#
# COMPACT_ATOMS: atom_id res chain seq x y z
N MET A 1 9.22 9.43 4.72
CA MET A 1 8.12 8.46 4.53
C MET A 1 7.18 8.66 5.70
N THR A 2 5.89 8.83 5.44
CA THR A 2 4.86 8.90 6.49
C THR A 2 4.91 7.62 7.31
N LYS A 3 5.21 7.77 8.60
CA LYS A 3 5.38 6.64 9.52
C LYS A 3 4.00 6.14 9.97
N ILE A 4 3.71 4.86 9.76
CA ILE A 4 2.50 4.23 10.30
C ILE A 4 2.80 3.66 11.69
N ILE A 5 1.89 3.91 12.64
CA ILE A 5 1.93 3.40 14.01
C ILE A 5 0.65 2.61 14.28
N LEU A 6 0.78 1.32 14.57
CA LEU A 6 -0.38 0.50 14.98
C LEU A 6 -0.50 0.52 16.51
N ALA A 7 -1.59 1.09 17.00
CA ALA A 7 -1.94 1.19 18.42
C ALA A 7 -2.52 -0.13 18.95
N THR A 8 -1.72 -1.21 18.91
CA THR A 8 -2.17 -2.56 19.27
C THR A 8 -1.03 -3.43 19.80
N SER A 9 -1.29 -4.18 20.86
CA SER A 9 -0.39 -5.23 21.39
C SER A 9 -0.60 -6.61 20.74
N SER A 10 -1.67 -6.80 19.95
CA SER A 10 -1.98 -8.10 19.33
C SER A 10 -0.93 -8.52 18.29
N PRO A 11 -0.24 -9.67 18.46
CA PRO A 11 0.74 -10.16 17.49
C PRO A 11 0.08 -10.54 16.15
N TYR A 12 -1.16 -11.06 16.19
CA TYR A 12 -1.91 -11.43 14.99
C TYR A 12 -2.16 -10.25 14.06
N ARG A 13 -2.45 -9.07 14.62
CA ARG A 13 -2.62 -7.83 13.84
C ARG A 13 -1.32 -7.35 13.21
N HIS A 14 -0.19 -7.49 13.92
CA HIS A 14 1.13 -7.14 13.36
C HIS A 14 1.48 -8.04 12.19
N GLU A 15 1.28 -9.35 12.32
CA GLU A 15 1.53 -10.30 11.26
C GLU A 15 0.68 -10.01 10.03
N ALA A 16 -0.61 -9.70 10.21
CA ALA A 16 -1.50 -9.33 9.10
C ALA A 16 -0.98 -8.07 8.38
N PHE A 17 -0.66 -7.02 9.13
CA PHE A 17 -0.23 -5.75 8.55
C PHE A 17 1.13 -5.87 7.86
N LYS A 18 2.03 -6.72 8.38
CA LYS A 18 3.34 -6.99 7.76
C LYS A 18 3.24 -7.50 6.33
N GLN A 19 2.18 -8.25 6.01
CA GLN A 19 1.94 -8.77 4.65
C GLN A 19 1.68 -7.64 3.63
N LEU A 20 1.27 -6.45 4.08
CA LEU A 20 1.03 -5.29 3.23
C LEU A 20 2.34 -4.65 2.71
N ASN A 21 3.49 -5.04 3.26
CA ASN A 21 4.81 -4.50 2.90
C ASN A 21 4.87 -2.95 2.97
N ILE A 22 4.13 -2.40 3.94
CA ILE A 22 4.15 -0.98 4.31
C ILE A 22 4.97 -0.87 5.59
N PRO A 23 6.01 -0.02 5.65
CA PRO A 23 6.77 0.20 6.89
C PRO A 23 5.87 0.73 8.01
N PHE A 24 5.91 0.07 9.16
CA PHE A 24 5.15 0.47 10.34
C PHE A 24 5.94 0.21 11.62
N SER A 25 5.53 0.88 12.69
CA SER A 25 5.92 0.56 14.06
C SER A 25 4.68 0.21 14.87
N VAL A 26 4.90 -0.43 16.02
CA VAL A 26 3.85 -0.83 16.94
C VAL A 26 4.02 -0.06 18.23
N GLU A 27 2.90 0.40 18.80
CA GLU A 27 2.86 0.92 20.15
C GLU A 27 1.61 0.39 20.85
N ALA A 28 1.75 -0.20 22.03
CA ALA A 28 0.59 -0.67 22.79
C ALA A 28 -0.03 0.52 23.54
N SER A 29 -1.36 0.63 23.45
CA SER A 29 -2.15 1.50 24.32
C SER A 29 -2.26 0.86 25.71
N ASN A 30 -2.21 1.70 26.75
CA ASN A 30 -2.34 1.33 28.15
C ASN A 30 -3.70 1.78 28.74
N ILE A 31 -4.70 2.06 27.89
CA ILE A 31 -6.03 2.43 28.36
C ILE A 31 -6.64 1.31 29.21
N ASN A 32 -7.35 1.71 30.26
CA ASN A 32 -8.24 0.79 30.97
C ASN A 32 -9.52 0.62 30.14
N GLU A 33 -9.73 -0.57 29.59
CA GLU A 33 -10.91 -0.91 28.78
C GLU A 33 -12.17 -1.19 29.61
N GLN A 34 -12.02 -1.32 30.94
CA GLN A 34 -13.12 -1.56 31.88
C GLN A 34 -13.49 -0.25 32.58
N PHE A 35 -14.59 0.37 32.15
CA PHE A 35 -15.10 1.63 32.69
C PHE A 35 -16.63 1.63 32.80
N GLU A 36 -17.14 2.53 33.64
CA GLU A 36 -18.59 2.70 33.84
C GLU A 36 -19.28 3.20 32.56
N ASN A 37 -20.52 2.76 32.32
CA ASN A 37 -21.30 3.11 31.13
C ASN A 37 -20.70 2.63 29.79
N ARG A 38 -20.00 1.48 29.82
CA ARG A 38 -19.53 0.80 28.60
C ARG A 38 -20.73 0.50 27.66
N PRO A 39 -20.66 0.86 26.37
CA PRO A 39 -21.72 0.54 25.42
C PRO A 39 -21.99 -0.97 25.35
N THR A 40 -23.26 -1.35 25.28
CA THR A 40 -23.69 -2.74 25.09
C THR A 40 -23.83 -3.11 23.62
N ASN A 41 -23.99 -2.11 22.74
CA ASN A 41 -23.95 -2.31 21.30
C ASN A 41 -22.50 -2.62 20.87
N PRO A 42 -22.23 -3.76 20.19
CA PRO A 42 -20.88 -4.17 19.84
C PRO A 42 -20.21 -3.24 18.81
N GLU A 43 -20.97 -2.58 17.93
CA GLU A 43 -20.42 -1.62 16.95
C GLU A 43 -19.97 -0.33 17.64
N GLU A 44 -20.79 0.20 18.55
CA GLU A 44 -20.44 1.40 19.33
C GLU A 44 -19.22 1.14 20.21
N LEU A 45 -19.20 -0.03 20.85
CA LEU A 45 -18.13 -0.39 21.77
C LEU A 45 -16.78 -0.55 21.05
N CYS A 46 -16.73 -1.33 19.96
CA CYS A 46 -15.47 -1.58 19.27
C CYS A 46 -14.91 -0.28 18.65
N LEU A 47 -15.78 0.60 18.13
CA LEU A 47 -15.37 1.90 17.60
C LEU A 47 -14.82 2.82 18.70
N LEU A 48 -15.49 2.88 19.85
CA LEU A 48 -15.03 3.65 21.00
C LEU A 48 -13.67 3.17 21.50
N LEU A 49 -13.48 1.86 21.67
CA LEU A 49 -12.21 1.29 22.13
C LEU A 49 -11.08 1.50 21.11
N ALA A 50 -11.36 1.31 19.82
CA ALA A 50 -10.38 1.59 18.76
C ALA A 50 -9.94 3.06 18.77
N LYS A 51 -10.89 3.99 18.94
CA LYS A 51 -10.64 5.41 19.09
C LYS A 51 -9.75 5.72 20.30
N LEU A 52 -10.13 5.24 21.49
CA LEU A 52 -9.37 5.50 22.71
C LEU A 52 -7.92 4.99 22.60
N LYS A 53 -7.71 3.81 22.00
CA LYS A 53 -6.37 3.22 21.77
C LYS A 53 -5.54 4.09 20.83
N ALA A 54 -6.12 4.49 19.70
CA ALA A 54 -5.45 5.37 18.75
C ALA A 54 -5.09 6.72 19.37
N GLU A 55 -6.06 7.36 20.04
CA GLU A 55 -5.90 8.69 20.62
C GLU A 55 -4.85 8.69 21.74
N GLU A 56 -4.78 7.66 22.58
CA GLU A 56 -3.75 7.57 23.62
C GLU A 56 -2.34 7.53 23.03
N VAL A 57 -2.11 6.64 22.04
CA VAL A 57 -0.82 6.55 21.34
C VAL A 57 -0.50 7.84 20.59
N ALA A 58 -1.52 8.49 20.04
CA ALA A 58 -1.41 9.74 19.29
C ALA A 58 -1.01 10.96 20.15
N ARG A 59 -1.29 10.98 21.46
CA ARG A 59 -1.09 12.17 22.34
C ARG A 59 0.30 12.78 22.26
N ASN A 60 1.33 11.95 22.11
CA ASN A 60 2.73 12.38 22.09
C ASN A 60 3.35 12.36 20.69
N LYS A 61 2.51 12.37 19.64
CA LYS A 61 2.96 12.36 18.24
C LYS A 61 2.60 13.69 17.58
N SER A 62 3.47 14.14 16.69
CA SER A 62 3.28 15.35 15.87
C SER A 62 3.33 15.06 14.37
N GLU A 63 3.59 13.81 13.98
CA GLU A 63 3.77 13.38 12.60
C GLU A 63 3.35 11.91 12.41
N GLY A 64 3.12 11.52 11.17
CA GLY A 64 2.78 10.14 10.79
C GLY A 64 1.27 9.85 10.82
N ILE A 65 0.95 8.56 10.85
CA ILE A 65 -0.43 8.04 10.91
C ILE A 65 -0.53 7.04 12.05
N THR A 66 -1.48 7.24 12.95
CA THR A 66 -1.78 6.28 14.04
C THR A 66 -3.07 5.55 13.73
N ILE A 67 -3.07 4.22 13.90
CA ILE A 67 -4.23 3.36 13.65
C ILE A 67 -4.55 2.55 14.91
N GLY A 68 -5.76 2.74 15.45
CA GLY A 68 -6.30 1.93 16.55
C GLY A 68 -7.28 0.88 16.07
N PHE A 69 -7.32 -0.24 16.80
CA PHE A 69 -8.19 -1.37 16.52
C PHE A 69 -8.77 -1.95 17.81
N ASP A 70 -10.04 -2.31 17.76
CA ASP A 70 -10.65 -3.15 18.78
C ASP A 70 -11.64 -4.13 18.16
N THR A 71 -11.71 -5.35 18.68
CA THR A 71 -12.48 -6.44 18.08
C THR A 71 -13.37 -7.08 19.13
N ILE A 72 -14.67 -7.10 18.87
CA ILE A 72 -15.71 -7.67 19.72
C ILE A 72 -16.30 -8.90 19.04
N ALA A 73 -16.26 -10.04 19.73
CA ALA A 73 -17.02 -11.23 19.35
C ALA A 73 -18.40 -11.17 20.01
N TYR A 74 -19.44 -11.47 19.24
CA TYR A 74 -20.83 -11.32 19.65
C TYR A 74 -21.64 -12.56 19.23
N HIS A 75 -22.34 -13.15 20.19
CA HIS A 75 -23.14 -14.36 20.01
C HIS A 75 -24.39 -14.28 20.89
N ASN A 76 -25.54 -14.69 20.37
CA ASN A 76 -26.81 -14.74 21.13
C ASN A 76 -27.12 -13.51 21.99
N ASN A 77 -26.99 -12.32 21.37
CA ASN A 77 -27.20 -11.02 22.01
C ASN A 77 -26.26 -10.70 23.18
N GLN A 78 -25.08 -11.31 23.20
CA GLN A 78 -24.08 -11.12 24.24
C GLN A 78 -22.69 -10.88 23.63
N ILE A 79 -21.96 -9.94 24.23
CA ILE A 79 -20.53 -9.76 23.97
C ILE A 79 -19.79 -10.90 24.66
N LEU A 80 -18.94 -11.60 23.90
CA LEU A 80 -18.09 -12.65 24.41
C LEU A 80 -16.78 -12.04 24.93
N GLU A 81 -16.54 -12.18 26.22
CA GLU A 81 -15.25 -11.92 26.84
C GLU A 81 -14.39 -13.18 26.78
N LYS A 82 -13.07 -13.05 27.00
CA LYS A 82 -12.17 -14.22 27.04
C LYS A 82 -12.57 -15.20 28.16
N PRO A 83 -12.60 -16.51 27.89
CA PRO A 83 -13.02 -17.48 28.90
C PRO A 83 -12.01 -17.54 30.04
N LYS A 84 -12.49 -17.59 31.28
CA LYS A 84 -11.64 -17.56 32.49
C LYS A 84 -11.24 -18.96 32.97
N SER A 85 -11.93 -20.00 32.50
CA SER A 85 -11.67 -21.39 32.85
C SER A 85 -11.87 -22.33 31.66
N ARG A 86 -11.30 -23.53 31.74
CA ARG A 86 -11.52 -24.61 30.76
C ARG A 86 -13.01 -24.98 30.66
N GLU A 87 -13.73 -24.97 31.78
CA GLU A 87 -15.16 -25.24 31.82
C GLU A 87 -15.97 -24.17 31.07
N GLU A 88 -15.63 -22.89 31.27
CA GLU A 88 -16.26 -21.79 30.52
C GLU A 88 -15.98 -21.91 29.02
N ALA A 89 -14.75 -22.25 28.64
CA ALA A 89 -14.38 -22.50 27.25
C ALA A 89 -15.14 -23.70 26.66
N PHE A 90 -15.25 -24.81 27.40
CA PHE A 90 -16.02 -25.99 26.99
C PHE A 90 -17.49 -25.63 26.71
N ASN A 91 -18.16 -25.00 27.68
CA ASN A 91 -19.57 -24.60 27.54
C ASN A 91 -19.76 -23.60 26.40
N ARG A 92 -18.81 -22.69 26.18
CA ARG A 92 -18.83 -21.77 25.05
C ARG A 92 -18.75 -22.50 23.71
N LEU A 93 -17.81 -23.44 23.57
CA LEU A 93 -17.62 -24.21 22.34
C LEU A 93 -18.84 -25.07 22.00
N ILE A 94 -19.52 -25.61 23.02
CA ILE A 94 -20.81 -26.29 22.86
C ILE A 94 -21.88 -25.33 22.34
N ASN A 95 -21.99 -24.13 22.94
CA ASN A 95 -23.03 -23.16 22.57
C ASN A 95 -22.87 -22.57 21.17
N ILE A 96 -21.65 -22.47 20.66
CA ILE A 96 -21.38 -21.92 19.32
C ILE A 96 -21.29 -23.01 18.24
N SER A 97 -21.36 -24.30 18.60
CA SER A 97 -21.30 -25.42 17.64
C SER A 97 -22.52 -25.43 16.72
N ASP A 98 -22.28 -25.58 15.42
CA ASP A 98 -23.31 -25.50 14.35
C ASP A 98 -24.10 -24.18 14.34
N ASP A 99 -23.48 -23.11 14.83
CA ASP A 99 -24.02 -21.76 14.88
C ASP A 99 -23.01 -20.73 14.32
N GLN A 100 -23.32 -19.45 14.44
CA GLN A 100 -22.51 -18.35 13.93
C GLN A 100 -22.12 -17.35 15.02
N VAL A 101 -20.89 -16.85 14.95
CA VAL A 101 -20.41 -15.75 15.81
C VAL A 101 -20.15 -14.52 14.94
N GLN A 102 -20.63 -13.36 15.39
CA GLN A 102 -20.39 -12.08 14.73
C GLN A 102 -19.12 -11.44 15.29
N TYR A 103 -18.28 -10.91 14.40
CA TYR A 103 -17.09 -10.15 14.72
C TYR A 103 -17.29 -8.70 14.29
N PHE A 104 -17.12 -7.78 15.24
CA PHE A 104 -17.16 -6.35 15.00
C PHE A 104 -15.79 -5.77 15.30
N THR A 105 -15.12 -5.18 14.31
CA THR A 105 -13.84 -4.51 14.51
C THR A 105 -13.94 -3.03 14.21
N GLY A 106 -13.69 -2.21 15.23
CA GLY A 106 -13.54 -0.78 15.11
C GLY A 106 -12.15 -0.46 14.58
N ILE A 107 -12.10 0.49 13.64
CA ILE A 107 -10.88 1.04 13.05
C ILE A 107 -10.92 2.54 13.28
N HIS A 108 -9.83 3.12 13.78
CA HIS A 108 -9.70 4.56 13.95
C HIS A 108 -8.34 5.03 13.44
N ILE A 109 -8.31 5.88 12.43
CA ILE A 109 -7.09 6.39 11.79
C ILE A 109 -6.97 7.88 12.07
N ILE A 110 -5.79 8.31 12.53
CA ILE A 110 -5.42 9.71 12.73
C ILE A 110 -4.21 10.00 11.84
N ASN A 111 -4.37 10.87 10.84
CA ASN A 111 -3.27 11.36 10.00
C ASN A 111 -2.85 12.77 10.46
N PHE A 112 -1.63 12.90 10.97
CA PHE A 112 -1.13 14.16 11.51
C PHE A 112 -0.74 15.17 10.43
N GLU A 113 -0.39 14.72 9.22
CA GLU A 113 0.10 15.59 8.14
C GLU A 113 -1.02 16.49 7.61
N ASN A 114 -2.23 15.95 7.46
CA ASN A 114 -3.40 16.66 6.94
C ASN A 114 -4.55 16.79 7.95
N LYS A 115 -4.34 16.34 9.20
CA LYS A 115 -5.31 16.37 10.30
C LYS A 115 -6.61 15.59 10.02
N GLN A 116 -6.61 14.67 9.06
CA GLN A 116 -7.77 13.82 8.82
C GLN A 116 -7.90 12.74 9.89
N ILE A 117 -9.13 12.51 10.31
CA ILE A 117 -9.51 11.43 11.23
C ILE A 117 -10.64 10.66 10.57
N LEU A 118 -10.43 9.37 10.35
CA LEU A 118 -11.43 8.47 9.77
C LEU A 118 -11.69 7.32 10.72
N SER A 119 -12.93 6.83 10.75
CA SER A 119 -13.30 5.69 11.58
C SER A 119 -14.34 4.83 10.86
N LYS A 120 -14.26 3.52 11.07
CA LYS A 120 -15.15 2.55 10.44
C LYS A 120 -15.30 1.32 11.33
N VAL A 121 -16.43 0.64 11.20
CA VAL A 121 -16.65 -0.67 11.82
C VAL A 121 -16.78 -1.70 10.71
N ASN A 122 -15.94 -2.74 10.75
CA ASN A 122 -16.12 -3.92 9.92
C ASN A 122 -16.94 -4.96 10.69
N LYS A 123 -17.97 -5.52 10.02
CA LYS A 123 -18.77 -6.64 10.53
C LYS A 123 -18.49 -7.88 9.70
N SER A 124 -18.17 -8.98 10.37
CA SER A 124 -17.95 -10.29 9.75
C SER A 124 -18.64 -11.39 10.54
N ILE A 125 -18.91 -12.52 9.89
CA ILE A 125 -19.59 -13.66 10.48
C ILE A 125 -18.71 -14.89 10.33
N LEU A 126 -18.46 -15.57 11.45
CA LEU A 126 -17.79 -16.86 11.51
C LEU A 126 -18.86 -17.95 11.68
N ASN A 127 -19.06 -18.78 10.66
CA ASN A 127 -19.92 -19.95 10.77
C ASN A 127 -19.08 -21.14 11.25
N ILE A 128 -19.57 -21.81 12.28
CA ILE A 128 -18.88 -22.91 12.95
C ILE A 128 -19.57 -24.21 12.53
N ARG A 129 -18.79 -25.26 12.24
CA ARG A 129 -19.39 -26.56 11.93
C ARG A 129 -19.94 -27.19 13.21
N LYS A 130 -20.68 -28.28 13.07
CA LYS A 130 -20.95 -29.12 14.23
C LYS A 130 -19.65 -29.69 14.80
N ILE A 131 -19.43 -29.50 16.10
CA ILE A 131 -18.27 -29.99 16.85
C ILE A 131 -18.78 -30.90 17.96
N SER A 132 -18.15 -32.05 18.14
CA SER A 132 -18.48 -32.99 19.23
C SER A 132 -17.79 -32.62 20.54
N GLU A 133 -18.35 -33.05 21.67
CA GLU A 133 -17.71 -32.91 23.00
C GLU A 133 -16.30 -33.52 23.04
N ASN A 134 -16.07 -34.62 22.31
CA ASN A 134 -14.76 -35.26 22.22
C ASN A 134 -13.74 -34.37 21.50
N GLU A 135 -14.13 -33.72 20.40
CA GLU A 135 -13.26 -32.79 19.69
C GLU A 135 -12.96 -31.54 20.54
N ILE A 136 -13.96 -31.05 21.27
CA ILE A 136 -13.80 -29.90 22.18
C ILE A 136 -12.83 -30.24 23.30
N ASN A 137 -13.01 -31.37 23.98
CA ASN A 137 -12.11 -31.79 25.06
C ASN A 137 -10.69 -32.01 24.53
N LYS A 138 -10.54 -32.70 23.40
CA LYS A 138 -9.24 -32.91 22.76
C LYS A 138 -8.54 -31.57 22.48
N TYR A 139 -9.25 -30.59 21.91
CA TYR A 139 -8.70 -29.27 21.66
C TYR A 139 -8.25 -28.57 22.95
N LEU A 140 -9.13 -28.53 23.98
CA LEU A 140 -8.83 -27.86 25.23
C LEU A 140 -7.69 -28.52 26.03
N ASP A 141 -7.44 -29.81 25.80
CA ASP A 141 -6.31 -30.53 26.39
C ASP A 141 -5.00 -30.27 25.63
N GLU A 142 -5.07 -30.03 24.32
CA GLU A 142 -3.92 -29.77 23.44
C GLU A 142 -3.47 -28.30 23.46
N ASP A 143 -4.39 -27.35 23.61
CA ASP A 143 -4.10 -25.90 23.51
C ASP A 143 -4.33 -25.17 24.84
N PRO A 144 -3.26 -24.85 25.60
CA PRO A 144 -3.38 -24.11 26.84
C PRO A 144 -3.76 -22.63 26.64
N ASN A 145 -3.77 -22.13 25.40
CA ASN A 145 -4.01 -20.72 25.07
C ASN A 145 -5.46 -20.44 24.65
N PHE A 146 -6.41 -21.36 24.89
CA PHE A 146 -7.83 -21.17 24.57
C PHE A 146 -8.41 -19.86 25.10
N ASN A 147 -7.87 -19.34 26.22
CA ASN A 147 -8.28 -18.08 26.84
C ASN A 147 -7.72 -16.82 26.15
N THR A 148 -6.91 -16.97 25.10
CA THR A 148 -6.43 -15.84 24.30
C THR A 148 -7.53 -15.25 23.43
N PHE A 149 -8.46 -16.09 22.97
CA PHE A 149 -9.52 -15.76 22.03
C PHE A 149 -10.88 -15.65 22.73
N ALA A 150 -11.65 -14.62 22.39
CA ALA A 150 -12.99 -14.40 22.96
C ALA A 150 -13.94 -15.58 22.69
N ILE A 151 -13.85 -16.21 21.53
CA ILE A 151 -14.67 -17.40 21.19
C ILE A 151 -14.20 -18.68 21.88
N GLY A 152 -13.05 -18.66 22.56
CA GLY A 152 -12.50 -19.81 23.28
C GLY A 152 -11.69 -20.80 22.43
N PHE A 153 -11.34 -20.45 21.18
CA PHE A 153 -10.40 -21.23 20.37
C PHE A 153 -9.56 -20.40 19.39
N ASP A 154 -8.39 -20.93 19.00
CA ASP A 154 -7.53 -20.34 17.95
C ASP A 154 -8.12 -20.63 16.56
N THR A 155 -8.48 -19.58 15.84
CA THR A 155 -9.10 -19.64 14.51
C THR A 155 -8.11 -19.91 13.36
N LEU A 156 -6.81 -19.79 13.61
CA LEU A 156 -5.75 -19.92 12.61
C LEU A 156 -4.95 -21.20 12.75
N ASN A 157 -4.64 -21.60 13.98
CA ASN A 157 -3.72 -22.70 14.27
C ASN A 157 -4.43 -23.89 14.90
N ASN A 158 -3.66 -24.97 15.11
CA ASN A 158 -4.09 -26.18 15.80
C ASN A 158 -5.27 -26.89 15.13
N TYR A 159 -5.74 -27.96 15.78
CA TYR A 159 -6.92 -28.70 15.34
C TYR A 159 -8.19 -27.83 15.33
N SER A 160 -8.24 -26.79 16.18
CA SER A 160 -9.37 -25.85 16.25
C SER A 160 -9.59 -25.04 14.98
N SER A 161 -8.58 -24.85 14.14
CA SER A 161 -8.77 -24.29 12.78
C SER A 161 -9.80 -25.07 11.95
N THR A 162 -9.98 -26.37 12.22
CA THR A 162 -10.99 -27.21 11.54
C THR A 162 -12.43 -26.93 12.00
N PHE A 163 -12.64 -26.18 13.08
CA PHE A 163 -13.97 -25.85 13.60
C PHE A 163 -14.71 -24.85 12.71
N ILE A 164 -14.00 -24.14 11.85
CA ILE A 164 -14.54 -23.14 10.94
C ILE A 164 -15.22 -23.84 9.75
N LYS A 165 -16.52 -23.54 9.54
CA LYS A 165 -17.27 -24.00 8.37
C LYS A 165 -17.07 -23.07 7.18
N ASN A 166 -17.26 -21.76 7.39
CA ASN A 166 -16.92 -20.70 6.45
C ASN A 166 -16.91 -19.34 7.16
N ILE A 167 -16.43 -18.31 6.44
CA ILE A 167 -16.43 -16.92 6.88
C ILE A 167 -17.25 -16.12 5.87
N ILE A 168 -18.13 -15.24 6.35
CA ILE A 168 -18.86 -14.26 5.54
C ILE A 168 -18.37 -12.86 5.95
N GLY A 169 -17.77 -12.13 5.01
CA GLY A 169 -17.14 -10.83 5.26
C GLY A 169 -15.62 -10.91 5.24
N SER A 170 -14.96 -10.18 6.13
CA SER A 170 -13.51 -10.03 6.15
C SER A 170 -12.81 -11.24 6.78
N TYR A 171 -11.95 -11.88 5.98
CA TYR A 171 -11.10 -12.98 6.40
C TYR A 171 -10.13 -12.56 7.52
N ASN A 172 -9.40 -11.46 7.34
CA ASN A 172 -8.42 -11.00 8.32
C ASN A 172 -9.07 -10.38 9.56
N ASN A 173 -10.31 -9.87 9.46
CA ASN A 173 -11.06 -9.47 10.64
C ASN A 173 -11.31 -10.66 11.58
N VAL A 174 -11.91 -11.73 11.07
CA VAL A 174 -12.27 -12.89 11.89
C VAL A 174 -11.03 -13.60 12.43
N LEU A 175 -9.99 -13.75 11.61
CA LEU A 175 -8.83 -14.55 11.97
C LEU A 175 -7.75 -13.80 12.75
N ARG A 176 -7.61 -12.49 12.51
CA ARG A 176 -6.50 -11.69 13.05
C ARG A 176 -6.96 -10.42 13.77
N GLY A 177 -8.26 -10.14 13.79
CA GLY A 177 -8.83 -8.94 14.40
C GLY A 177 -8.48 -7.66 13.64
N ILE A 178 -8.20 -7.74 12.33
CA ILE A 178 -7.88 -6.57 11.49
C ILE A 178 -8.40 -6.77 10.05
N PRO A 179 -9.41 -6.01 9.60
CA PRO A 179 -9.88 -6.03 8.21
C PRO A 179 -8.90 -5.28 7.30
N THR A 180 -7.80 -5.92 6.91
CA THR A 180 -6.69 -5.28 6.16
C THR A 180 -7.13 -4.59 4.87
N GLU A 181 -8.12 -5.14 4.18
CA GLU A 181 -8.71 -4.58 2.97
C GLU A 181 -9.35 -3.21 3.24
N GLU A 182 -10.15 -3.07 4.30
CA GLU A 182 -10.73 -1.78 4.67
C GLU A 182 -9.69 -0.83 5.28
N VAL A 183 -8.68 -1.35 5.95
CA VAL A 183 -7.58 -0.53 6.48
C VAL A 183 -6.82 0.16 5.35
N ILE A 184 -6.56 -0.55 4.25
CA ILE A 184 -5.90 0.03 3.07
C ILE A 184 -6.78 1.10 2.42
N GLU A 185 -8.08 0.85 2.25
CA GLU A 185 -9.03 1.84 1.72
C GLU A 185 -9.03 3.10 2.59
N LEU A 186 -9.20 2.95 3.91
CA LEU A 186 -9.23 4.07 4.85
C LEU A 186 -7.90 4.83 4.88
N LEU A 187 -6.75 4.13 4.80
CA LEU A 187 -5.45 4.78 4.71
C LEU A 187 -5.38 5.67 3.46
N GLN A 188 -5.78 5.15 2.31
CA GLN A 188 -5.81 5.91 1.06
C GLN A 188 -6.77 7.11 1.14
N ASP A 189 -7.95 6.93 1.74
CA ASP A 189 -8.91 8.01 1.98
C ASP A 189 -8.34 9.10 2.90
N THR A 190 -7.46 8.74 3.86
CA THR A 190 -6.70 9.73 4.64
C THR A 190 -5.60 10.45 3.85
N GLY A 191 -5.45 10.17 2.55
CA GLY A 191 -4.39 10.71 1.71
C GLY A 191 -3.06 9.94 1.78
N PHE A 192 -3.00 8.81 2.49
CA PHE A 192 -1.80 7.97 2.49
C PHE A 192 -1.59 7.32 1.12
N ARG A 193 -0.40 7.49 0.55
CA ARG A 193 -0.05 6.92 -0.75
C ARG A 193 0.78 5.66 -0.59
N ILE A 194 0.29 4.56 -1.14
CA ILE A 194 1.02 3.29 -1.22
C ILE A 194 1.97 3.37 -2.42
N LYS A 195 3.26 3.44 -2.14
CA LYS A 195 4.30 3.50 -3.18
C LYS A 195 4.51 2.14 -3.84
N SER A 196 4.63 2.13 -5.16
CA SER A 196 5.12 1.00 -5.94
C SER A 196 6.58 0.65 -5.56
N GLN A 197 7.04 -0.52 -5.96
CA GLN A 197 8.42 -0.95 -5.68
C GLN A 197 9.44 -0.01 -6.35
N GLU A 198 9.12 0.46 -7.55
CA GLU A 198 9.92 1.41 -8.32
C GLU A 198 9.96 2.78 -7.65
N GLN A 199 8.81 3.30 -7.19
CA GLN A 199 8.76 4.55 -6.41
C GLN A 199 9.60 4.45 -5.13
N LYS A 200 9.57 3.29 -4.44
CA LYS A 200 10.41 3.04 -3.25
C LYS A 200 11.90 3.05 -3.59
N ARG A 201 12.32 2.45 -4.72
CA ARG A 201 13.72 2.44 -5.18
C ARG A 201 14.20 3.84 -5.52
N ILE A 202 13.43 4.60 -6.31
CA ILE A 202 13.69 6.01 -6.62
C ILE A 202 13.83 6.82 -5.32
N SER A 203 12.84 6.72 -4.43
CA SER A 203 12.85 7.42 -3.15
C SER A 203 14.10 7.11 -2.31
N ASN A 204 14.51 5.84 -2.25
CA ASN A 204 15.62 5.42 -1.39
C ASN A 204 16.97 5.84 -1.97
N PHE A 205 17.14 5.76 -3.28
CA PHE A 205 18.38 6.13 -3.95
C PHE A 205 18.64 7.65 -3.87
N PHE A 206 17.61 8.46 -4.14
CA PHE A 206 17.76 9.91 -4.21
C PHE A 206 17.68 10.62 -2.85
N ARG A 207 17.13 10.01 -1.80
CA ARG A 207 16.97 10.66 -0.48
C ARG A 207 18.27 11.19 0.12
N ASN A 208 19.39 10.51 -0.13
CA ASN A 208 20.69 10.87 0.43
C ASN A 208 21.58 11.64 -0.56
N GLN A 209 21.02 12.06 -1.71
CA GLN A 209 21.76 12.84 -2.70
C GLN A 209 21.53 14.33 -2.50
N GLU A 210 22.48 15.14 -2.94
CA GLU A 210 22.31 16.58 -2.99
C GLU A 210 21.16 16.95 -3.94
N ARG A 211 20.55 18.11 -3.65
CA ARG A 211 19.52 18.68 -4.52
C ARG A 211 20.12 18.87 -5.92
N GLN A 212 19.38 18.41 -6.91
CA GLN A 212 19.80 18.40 -8.32
C GLN A 212 18.58 18.59 -9.20
N LYS A 213 18.82 19.05 -10.41
CA LYS A 213 17.84 19.11 -11.49
C LYS A 213 17.90 17.81 -12.29
N ILE A 214 16.81 17.05 -12.28
CA ILE A 214 16.74 15.71 -12.88
C ILE A 214 15.81 15.77 -14.08
N THR A 215 16.27 15.30 -15.25
CA THR A 215 15.38 15.04 -16.37
C THR A 215 14.96 13.57 -16.39
N ILE A 216 13.66 13.31 -16.29
CA ILE A 216 13.09 11.98 -16.47
C ILE A 216 12.95 11.69 -17.96
N CYS A 217 13.49 10.55 -18.38
CA CYS A 217 13.48 10.07 -19.76
C CYS A 217 12.87 8.66 -19.81
N GLY A 218 12.25 8.32 -20.94
CA GLY A 218 11.66 6.99 -21.14
C GLY A 218 10.54 6.98 -22.18
N SER A 219 9.86 5.84 -22.29
CA SER A 219 8.72 5.72 -23.20
C SER A 219 7.50 6.47 -22.66
N ILE A 220 6.92 7.37 -23.48
CA ILE A 220 5.67 8.10 -23.15
C ILE A 220 4.48 7.18 -22.80
N ALA A 221 4.54 5.90 -23.17
CA ALA A 221 3.57 4.91 -22.71
C ALA A 221 3.49 4.78 -21.17
N PHE A 222 4.53 5.20 -20.46
CA PHE A 222 4.65 5.18 -19.00
C PHE A 222 4.57 6.60 -18.41
N PHE A 223 3.76 7.47 -19.02
CA PHE A 223 3.63 8.87 -18.59
C PHE A 223 3.11 9.00 -17.15
N LYS A 224 2.23 8.09 -16.73
CA LYS A 224 1.72 8.05 -15.36
C LYS A 224 2.86 7.78 -14.37
N GLU A 225 3.67 6.77 -14.65
CA GLU A 225 4.83 6.38 -13.85
C GLU A 225 5.91 7.49 -13.84
N MET A 226 6.08 8.21 -14.95
CA MET A 226 6.94 9.41 -14.99
C MET A 226 6.43 10.52 -14.06
N SER A 227 5.11 10.74 -14.05
CA SER A 227 4.49 11.75 -13.18
C SER A 227 4.64 11.37 -11.71
N GLU A 228 4.43 10.08 -11.39
CA GLU A 228 4.64 9.52 -10.07
C GLU A 228 6.11 9.64 -9.61
N ALA A 229 7.08 9.33 -10.49
CA ALA A 229 8.50 9.50 -10.19
C ALA A 229 8.89 10.97 -10.01
N LYS A 230 8.30 11.88 -10.78
CA LYS A 230 8.48 13.32 -10.63
C LYS A 230 8.03 13.79 -9.25
N GLU A 231 6.80 13.45 -8.85
CA GLU A 231 6.27 13.81 -7.53
C GLU A 231 7.18 13.30 -6.40
N GLU A 232 7.66 12.06 -6.51
CA GLU A 232 8.56 11.47 -5.52
C GLU A 232 9.89 12.22 -5.39
N LEU A 233 10.51 12.58 -6.50
CA LEU A 233 11.77 13.33 -6.53
C LEU A 233 11.59 14.78 -6.05
N GLU A 234 10.46 15.42 -6.39
CA GLU A 234 10.14 16.78 -5.93
C GLU A 234 9.88 16.82 -4.41
N LEU A 235 9.24 15.79 -3.85
CA LEU A 235 9.09 15.62 -2.40
C LEU A 235 10.43 15.47 -1.66
N LEU A 236 11.47 15.00 -2.35
CA LEU A 236 12.84 14.95 -1.83
C LEU A 236 13.62 16.25 -2.04
N GLY A 237 13.02 17.25 -2.68
CA GLY A 237 13.59 18.57 -2.90
C GLY A 237 14.30 18.76 -4.26
N HIS A 238 14.30 17.76 -5.13
CA HIS A 238 14.89 17.88 -6.48
C HIS A 238 14.01 18.73 -7.41
N GLU A 239 14.61 19.39 -8.39
CA GLU A 239 13.86 20.01 -9.50
C GLU A 239 13.71 18.96 -10.62
N VAL A 240 12.49 18.68 -11.08
CA VAL A 240 12.27 17.56 -12.01
C VAL A 240 11.59 17.99 -13.30
N GLN A 241 12.26 17.67 -14.41
CA GLN A 241 11.76 17.89 -15.76
C GLN A 241 11.33 16.56 -16.38
N MET A 242 10.21 16.56 -17.10
CA MET A 242 9.70 15.41 -17.84
C MET A 242 9.06 15.87 -19.17
N PRO A 243 8.68 14.96 -20.08
CA PRO A 243 7.87 15.32 -21.25
C PRO A 243 6.60 16.10 -20.86
N PRO A 244 6.11 17.03 -21.71
CA PRO A 244 4.95 17.86 -21.37
C PRO A 244 3.67 17.01 -21.22
N THR A 245 2.74 17.47 -20.37
CA THR A 245 1.42 16.82 -20.18
C THR A 245 0.49 17.00 -21.38
N HIS A 246 0.66 18.10 -22.11
CA HIS A 246 -0.17 18.47 -23.26
C HIS A 246 0.70 19.00 -24.40
N ILE A 247 0.19 18.88 -25.62
CA ILE A 247 0.79 19.46 -26.82
C ILE A 247 -0.29 20.13 -27.68
N ARG A 248 0.10 20.93 -28.67
CA ARG A 248 -0.83 21.47 -29.65
C ARG A 248 -1.05 20.48 -30.81
N ASN A 249 -2.30 20.21 -31.17
CA ASN A 249 -2.67 19.48 -32.39
C ASN A 249 -2.49 20.37 -33.65
N GLU A 250 -2.92 19.85 -34.81
CA GLU A 250 -2.85 20.55 -36.10
C GLU A 250 -3.65 21.86 -36.09
N GLU A 251 -4.81 21.87 -35.43
CA GLU A 251 -5.68 23.02 -35.26
C GLU A 251 -5.18 24.02 -34.19
N GLY A 252 -4.09 23.71 -33.49
CA GLY A 252 -3.50 24.56 -32.45
C GLY A 252 -4.13 24.39 -31.06
N GLU A 253 -5.05 23.45 -30.89
CA GLU A 253 -5.72 23.12 -29.64
C GLU A 253 -4.82 22.27 -28.74
N MET A 254 -4.92 22.48 -27.42
CA MET A 254 -4.14 21.74 -26.44
C MET A 254 -4.78 20.37 -26.18
N ILE A 255 -4.11 19.31 -26.61
CA ILE A 255 -4.51 17.92 -26.38
C ILE A 255 -3.57 17.21 -25.39
N PRO A 256 -4.04 16.26 -24.58
CA PRO A 256 -3.20 15.43 -23.73
C PRO A 256 -2.13 14.68 -24.53
N VAL A 257 -0.92 14.56 -23.98
CA VAL A 257 0.20 13.86 -24.66
C VAL A 257 -0.11 12.38 -24.95
N MET A 258 -0.98 11.77 -24.14
CA MET A 258 -1.43 10.39 -24.35
C MET A 258 -2.36 10.25 -25.55
N GLU A 259 -3.18 11.27 -25.83
CA GLU A 259 -4.01 11.33 -27.03
C GLU A 259 -3.12 11.46 -28.28
N TYR A 260 -2.18 12.41 -28.27
CA TYR A 260 -1.18 12.52 -29.34
C TYR A 260 -0.40 11.21 -29.57
N TYR A 261 -0.04 10.50 -28.49
CA TYR A 261 0.65 9.21 -28.60
C TYR A 261 -0.19 8.14 -29.32
N GLN A 262 -1.51 8.15 -29.13
CA GLN A 262 -2.43 7.26 -29.84
C GLN A 262 -2.56 7.66 -31.31
N ILE A 263 -2.77 8.95 -31.59
CA ILE A 263 -2.83 9.49 -32.96
C ILE A 263 -1.56 9.12 -33.74
N ARG A 264 -0.38 9.37 -33.16
CA ARG A 264 0.92 9.07 -33.78
C ARG A 264 1.11 7.58 -34.11
N LYS A 265 0.50 6.67 -33.34
CA LYS A 265 0.60 5.23 -33.61
C LYS A 265 -0.24 4.78 -34.81
N ALA A 266 -1.31 5.50 -35.11
CA ALA A 266 -2.18 5.24 -36.25
C ALA A 266 -1.81 6.10 -37.47
N ALA A 267 -0.86 7.03 -37.32
CA ALA A 267 -0.44 7.96 -38.33
C ALA A 267 0.26 7.29 -39.51
N SER A 268 -0.02 7.79 -40.70
CA SER A 268 0.74 7.53 -41.91
C SER A 268 1.86 8.56 -42.09
N ASP A 269 2.85 8.23 -42.91
CA ASP A 269 4.06 9.05 -43.08
C ASP A 269 3.79 10.44 -43.68
N ASP A 270 2.65 10.63 -44.36
CA ASP A 270 2.20 11.88 -44.97
C ASP A 270 1.56 12.88 -43.98
N MET A 271 1.31 12.48 -42.73
CA MET A 271 0.79 13.38 -41.69
C MET A 271 1.88 14.32 -41.13
N ALA A 272 2.25 15.34 -41.92
CA ALA A 272 3.36 16.25 -41.65
C ALA A 272 3.38 16.84 -40.23
N TRP A 273 2.23 17.31 -39.72
CA TRP A 273 2.12 17.93 -38.40
C TRP A 273 2.55 16.99 -37.27
N ILE A 274 2.33 15.68 -37.41
CA ILE A 274 2.72 14.68 -36.39
C ILE A 274 4.24 14.61 -36.28
N TRP A 275 4.94 14.65 -37.40
CA TRP A 275 6.40 14.59 -37.45
C TRP A 275 7.05 15.89 -37.05
N GLU A 276 6.45 17.04 -37.39
CA GLU A 276 6.85 18.35 -36.87
C GLU A 276 6.72 18.40 -35.34
N LYS A 277 5.59 17.92 -34.78
CA LYS A 277 5.41 17.83 -33.33
C LYS A 277 6.37 16.85 -32.67
N LYS A 278 6.70 15.74 -33.34
CA LYS A 278 7.71 14.80 -32.85
C LYS A 278 9.08 15.45 -32.79
N GLN A 279 9.47 16.18 -33.84
CA GLN A 279 10.72 16.93 -33.88
C GLN A 279 10.79 18.00 -32.78
N GLU A 280 9.72 18.79 -32.62
CA GLU A 280 9.60 19.80 -31.56
C GLU A 280 9.77 19.16 -30.18
N ALA A 281 9.05 18.08 -29.91
CA ALA A 281 9.13 17.34 -28.64
C ALA A 281 10.55 16.80 -28.36
N MET A 282 11.23 16.28 -29.39
CA MET A 282 12.62 15.81 -29.26
C MET A 282 13.56 16.94 -28.89
N ARG A 283 13.50 18.08 -29.60
CA ARG A 283 14.35 19.25 -29.32
C ARG A 283 14.10 19.81 -27.92
N LEU A 284 12.84 20.02 -27.56
CA LEU A 284 12.46 20.50 -26.22
C LEU A 284 12.93 19.57 -25.12
N HIS A 285 12.95 18.26 -25.36
CA HIS A 285 13.45 17.31 -24.37
C HIS A 285 14.97 17.30 -24.27
N PHE A 286 15.69 17.46 -25.39
CA PHE A 286 17.14 17.64 -25.39
C PHE A 286 17.55 18.92 -24.65
N ASP A 287 16.79 20.01 -24.80
CA ASP A 287 17.02 21.24 -24.03
C ASP A 287 16.84 20.99 -22.52
N LYS A 288 15.86 20.18 -22.12
CA LYS A 288 15.70 19.78 -20.70
C LYS A 288 16.93 19.02 -20.22
N ILE A 289 17.41 18.04 -20.98
CA ILE A 289 18.63 17.28 -20.66
C ILE A 289 19.83 18.20 -20.60
N GLN A 290 19.99 19.17 -21.50
CA GLN A 290 21.10 20.12 -21.46
C GLN A 290 21.05 21.01 -20.20
N ASN A 291 19.85 21.32 -19.70
CA ASN A 291 19.64 22.17 -18.53
C ASN A 291 19.50 21.41 -17.20
N SER A 292 19.70 20.08 -17.16
CA SER A 292 19.67 19.28 -15.93
C SER A 292 21.07 18.90 -15.43
N ASP A 293 21.16 18.41 -14.19
CA ASP A 293 22.39 17.87 -13.63
C ASP A 293 22.53 16.37 -13.95
N SER A 294 21.41 15.65 -14.02
CA SER A 294 21.38 14.22 -14.32
C SER A 294 20.13 13.80 -15.09
N VAL A 295 20.16 12.59 -15.65
CA VAL A 295 18.99 11.95 -16.27
C VAL A 295 18.59 10.68 -15.52
N LEU A 296 17.28 10.49 -15.32
CA LEU A 296 16.70 9.27 -14.78
C LEU A 296 15.91 8.57 -15.89
N ILE A 297 16.35 7.38 -16.27
CA ILE A 297 15.71 6.56 -17.30
C ILE A 297 14.73 5.59 -16.64
N LEU A 298 13.43 5.77 -16.93
CA LEU A 298 12.37 4.86 -16.51
C LEU A 298 12.17 3.77 -17.56
N ASN A 299 13.05 2.77 -17.54
CA ASN A 299 13.04 1.63 -18.46
C ASN A 299 12.13 0.50 -17.96
N TYR A 300 10.82 0.74 -17.95
CA TYR A 300 9.81 -0.29 -17.67
C TYR A 300 9.70 -1.33 -18.80
N THR A 301 9.24 -2.54 -18.47
CA THR A 301 8.91 -3.57 -19.47
C THR A 301 7.84 -3.05 -20.43
N LYS A 302 8.13 -3.09 -21.73
CA LYS A 302 7.21 -2.62 -22.78
C LYS A 302 6.98 -3.72 -23.80
N LYS A 303 5.71 -4.09 -24.01
CA LYS A 303 5.34 -5.30 -24.77
C LYS A 303 6.05 -6.51 -24.13
N GLU A 304 6.87 -7.21 -24.89
CA GLU A 304 7.61 -8.40 -24.42
C GLU A 304 9.09 -8.08 -24.12
N ILE A 305 9.51 -6.82 -24.26
CA ILE A 305 10.89 -6.41 -24.00
C ILE A 305 11.00 -5.94 -22.55
N LYS A 306 11.65 -6.76 -21.73
CA LYS A 306 11.99 -6.43 -20.34
C LYS A 306 12.98 -5.27 -20.30
N ASP A 307 12.83 -4.39 -19.31
CA ASP A 307 13.72 -3.26 -19.03
C ASP A 307 13.92 -2.31 -20.24
N TYR A 308 12.87 -2.12 -21.04
CA TYR A 308 12.92 -1.52 -22.38
C TYR A 308 13.47 -0.09 -22.40
N ILE A 309 14.46 0.14 -23.25
CA ILE A 309 14.96 1.46 -23.66
C ILE A 309 14.68 1.60 -25.15
N GLY A 310 13.93 2.63 -25.54
CA GLY A 310 13.59 2.89 -26.94
C GLY A 310 14.62 3.79 -27.63
N ALA A 311 14.56 3.88 -28.96
CA ALA A 311 15.50 4.66 -29.76
C ALA A 311 15.60 6.14 -29.33
N ASN A 312 14.47 6.79 -28.98
CA ASN A 312 14.50 8.17 -28.50
C ASN A 312 15.25 8.28 -27.16
N THR A 313 14.97 7.36 -26.24
CA THR A 313 15.63 7.30 -24.93
C THR A 313 17.12 6.97 -25.07
N LEU A 314 17.51 6.15 -26.03
CA LEU A 314 18.92 5.92 -26.35
C LEU A 314 19.62 7.22 -26.82
N MET A 315 18.97 8.01 -27.67
CA MET A 315 19.51 9.31 -28.10
C MET A 315 19.61 10.30 -26.92
N GLU A 316 18.61 10.32 -26.03
CA GLU A 316 18.61 11.11 -24.80
C GLU A 316 19.79 10.71 -23.89
N MET A 317 20.03 9.41 -23.71
CA MET A 317 21.18 8.88 -22.97
C MET A 317 22.51 9.26 -23.64
N GLY A 318 22.59 9.17 -24.97
CA GLY A 318 23.78 9.57 -25.72
C GLY A 318 24.11 11.06 -25.57
N LEU A 319 23.09 11.93 -25.55
CA LEU A 319 23.27 13.36 -25.28
C LEU A 319 23.75 13.59 -23.84
N ALA A 320 23.13 12.94 -22.85
CA ALA A 320 23.55 13.03 -21.46
C ALA A 320 25.01 12.60 -21.29
N PHE A 321 25.40 11.48 -21.92
CA PHE A 321 26.78 10.99 -21.95
C PHE A 321 27.74 12.01 -22.56
N HIS A 322 27.41 12.56 -23.74
CA HIS A 322 28.24 13.58 -24.40
C HIS A 322 28.45 14.83 -23.52
N LEU A 323 27.42 15.20 -22.75
CA LEU A 323 27.46 16.33 -21.82
C LEU A 323 28.04 15.97 -20.43
N ASN A 324 28.61 14.77 -20.26
CA ASN A 324 29.16 14.27 -19.00
C ASN A 324 28.18 14.26 -17.82
N LYS A 325 26.89 14.01 -18.09
CA LYS A 325 25.85 13.94 -17.06
C LYS A 325 25.68 12.51 -16.56
N PRO A 326 25.48 12.29 -15.24
CA PRO A 326 25.11 10.99 -14.71
C PRO A 326 23.83 10.46 -15.34
N ILE A 327 23.83 9.19 -15.71
CA ILE A 327 22.68 8.47 -16.26
C ILE A 327 22.26 7.41 -15.25
N PHE A 328 21.06 7.56 -14.68
CA PHE A 328 20.49 6.60 -13.74
C PHE A 328 19.47 5.70 -14.44
N LEU A 329 19.57 4.38 -14.29
CA LEU A 329 18.58 3.42 -14.79
C LEU A 329 17.71 2.89 -13.66
N LEU A 330 16.39 2.94 -13.85
CA LEU A 330 15.43 2.32 -12.94
C LEU A 330 15.57 0.79 -12.91
N ASN A 331 15.79 0.12 -14.03
CA ASN A 331 15.93 -1.33 -14.14
C ASN A 331 17.22 -1.72 -14.86
N ASN A 332 17.46 -3.02 -15.08
CA ASN A 332 18.71 -3.48 -15.69
C ASN A 332 18.84 -2.99 -17.14
N ILE A 333 20.03 -3.17 -17.71
CA ILE A 333 20.22 -2.93 -19.15
C ILE A 333 19.47 -4.02 -19.93
N PRO A 334 18.58 -3.67 -20.88
CA PRO A 334 17.80 -4.63 -21.64
C PRO A 334 18.64 -5.48 -22.60
N GLU A 335 18.17 -6.69 -22.91
CA GLU A 335 18.72 -7.52 -23.99
C GLU A 335 18.17 -7.06 -25.35
N ILE A 336 18.87 -6.13 -25.99
CA ILE A 336 18.50 -5.53 -27.29
C ILE A 336 19.72 -5.31 -28.19
N SER A 337 19.50 -5.06 -29.48
CA SER A 337 20.55 -5.01 -30.50
C SER A 337 21.59 -3.90 -30.30
N TYR A 338 21.28 -2.87 -29.51
CA TYR A 338 22.17 -1.73 -29.18
C TYR A 338 22.54 -1.69 -27.68
N LYS A 339 22.65 -2.88 -27.06
CA LYS A 339 23.06 -3.03 -25.66
C LYS A 339 24.49 -2.55 -25.42
N GLU A 340 25.38 -2.72 -26.40
CA GLU A 340 26.79 -2.31 -26.29
C GLU A 340 26.94 -0.80 -26.13
N GLU A 341 26.12 -0.01 -26.83
CA GLU A 341 26.08 1.45 -26.70
C GLU A 341 25.66 1.87 -25.29
N ILE A 342 24.65 1.20 -24.73
CA ILE A 342 24.18 1.47 -23.36
C ILE A 342 25.27 1.11 -22.34
N LEU A 343 25.94 -0.03 -22.51
CA LEU A 343 27.07 -0.43 -21.66
C LEU A 343 28.23 0.58 -21.74
N GLY A 344 28.52 1.08 -22.94
CA GLY A 344 29.56 2.08 -23.18
C GLY A 344 29.32 3.40 -22.44
N MET A 345 28.05 3.79 -22.26
CA MET A 345 27.65 4.97 -21.49
C MET A 345 27.79 4.80 -19.97
N LYS A 346 28.00 3.56 -19.48
CA LYS A 346 28.20 3.22 -18.06
C LYS A 346 27.15 3.83 -17.11
N PRO A 347 25.85 3.60 -17.33
CA PRO A 347 24.83 4.14 -16.45
C PRO A 347 24.85 3.47 -15.07
N LEU A 348 24.34 4.18 -14.06
CA LEU A 348 24.22 3.72 -12.68
C LEU A 348 22.81 3.17 -12.42
N GLN A 349 22.71 1.96 -11.89
CA GLN A 349 21.41 1.36 -11.54
C GLN A 349 20.99 1.79 -10.12
N ILE A 350 19.70 2.08 -9.94
CA ILE A 350 19.13 2.58 -8.66
C ILE A 350 18.40 1.53 -7.83
#